data_AF-A0A1B6GV18-F1
#
_entry.id   AF-A0A1B6GV18-F1
#
_cell.length_a   1.000
_cell.length_b   1.000
_cell.length_c   1.000
_cell.angle_alpha   90.00
_cell.angle_beta   90.00
_cell.angle_gamma   90.00
#
_symmetry.space_group_name_H-M   'P 1'
#
loop_
_entity.id
_entity.type
_entity.pdbx_description
1 polymer ?
#
loop_
_entity_poly.entity_id
_entity_poly.type
_entity_poly.pdbx_seq_one_letter_code
_entity_poly.pdbx_strand_id
1 'polypeptide(L)'
;MVVPLGKEGRVIVLHAGSASGFVKNCSLVFSSRETNDYHKEMNHETFHKWFSESLMSNLTKPSIITMDNARYHSKILDKTPTTGSRKAEISEWLSQHGIPYEPDMKKAELL
;
A
#
# COMPACT_ATOMS: atom_id res chain seq x y z
N MET A 1 13.95 15.12 14.56
CA MET A 1 13.38 14.01 15.35
C MET A 1 14.22 12.77 15.09
N VAL A 2 15.09 12.41 16.03
CA VAL A 2 15.94 11.23 15.90
C VAL A 2 15.15 10.05 16.46
N VAL A 3 14.75 9.12 15.59
CA VAL A 3 14.20 7.84 16.04
C VAL A 3 15.38 7.03 16.56
N PRO A 4 15.38 6.56 17.83
CA PRO A 4 16.49 5.76 18.32
C PRO A 4 16.55 4.47 17.50
N LEU A 5 17.73 4.14 16.98
CA LEU A 5 18.02 2.80 16.48
C LEU A 5 18.16 1.89 17.71
N GLY A 6 17.02 1.42 18.21
CA GLY A 6 16.99 0.35 19.19
C GLY A 6 17.66 -0.89 18.59
N LYS A 7 18.65 -1.43 19.29
CA LYS A 7 19.37 -2.68 18.96
C LYS A 7 18.47 -3.94 19.03
N GLU A 8 17.17 -3.76 19.15
CA GLU A 8 16.17 -4.81 19.27
C GLU A 8 15.05 -4.51 18.26
N GLY A 9 14.55 -5.54 17.57
CA GLY A 9 13.64 -5.41 16.44
C GLY A 9 12.41 -4.54 16.73
N ARG A 10 11.85 -3.92 15.69
CA ARG A 10 10.65 -3.07 15.82
C ARG A 10 9.41 -3.95 15.96
N VAL A 11 8.48 -3.62 16.84
CA VAL A 11 7.15 -4.24 16.86
C VAL A 11 6.21 -3.38 16.02
N ILE A 12 5.50 -4.00 15.08
CA ILE A 12 4.48 -3.38 14.25
C ILE A 12 3.12 -3.76 14.85
N VAL A 13 2.30 -2.74 15.09
CA VAL A 13 0.96 -2.87 15.66
C VAL A 13 -0.02 -2.17 14.72
N LEU A 14 -1.07 -2.88 14.32
CA LEU A 14 -2.20 -2.35 13.56
C LEU A 14 -3.50 -2.78 14.25
N HIS A 15 -4.36 -1.80 14.53
CA HIS A 15 -5.64 -2.04 15.19
C HIS A 15 -6.65 -0.95 14.82
N ALA A 16 -7.94 -1.30 14.80
CA ALA A 16 -9.04 -0.35 14.69
C ALA A 16 -9.69 -0.08 16.07
N GLY A 17 -9.91 1.19 16.39
CA GLY A 17 -10.61 1.65 17.58
C GLY A 17 -11.87 2.44 17.24
N SER A 18 -12.78 2.52 18.20
CA SER A 18 -14.00 3.33 18.14
C SER A 18 -14.22 4.01 19.50
N ALA A 19 -15.27 4.84 19.59
CA ALA A 19 -15.69 5.42 20.88
C ALA A 19 -16.03 4.38 21.95
N SER A 20 -16.36 3.13 21.56
CA SER A 20 -16.64 2.01 22.46
C SER A 20 -15.41 1.14 22.75
N GLY A 21 -14.22 1.58 22.35
CA GLY A 21 -12.98 0.82 22.47
C GLY A 21 -12.60 0.10 21.16
N PHE A 22 -11.71 -0.88 21.29
CA PHE A 22 -11.14 -1.63 20.18
C PHE A 22 -12.16 -2.55 19.50
N VAL A 23 -12.13 -2.59 18.16
CA VAL A 23 -12.96 -3.53 17.39
C VAL A 23 -12.44 -4.95 17.60
N LYS A 24 -13.31 -5.86 18.03
CA LYS A 24 -12.93 -7.24 18.34
C LYS A 24 -12.27 -7.91 17.12
N ASN A 25 -11.28 -8.78 17.36
CA ASN A 25 -10.55 -9.54 16.34
C ASN A 25 -9.82 -8.69 15.27
N CYS A 26 -9.58 -7.40 15.53
CA CYS A 26 -8.87 -6.51 14.61
C CYS A 26 -7.42 -6.20 15.02
N SER A 27 -6.87 -6.93 16.00
CA SER A 27 -5.47 -6.76 16.39
C SER A 27 -4.56 -7.52 15.44
N LEU A 28 -3.60 -6.82 14.83
CA LEU A 28 -2.48 -7.40 14.12
C LEU A 28 -1.18 -6.88 14.73
N VAL A 29 -0.42 -7.79 15.35
CA VAL A 29 0.85 -7.48 16.03
C VAL A 29 1.91 -8.46 15.57
N PHE A 30 3.04 -7.94 15.09
CA PHE A 30 4.18 -8.76 14.68
C PHE A 30 5.49 -7.99 14.81
N SER A 31 6.59 -8.73 14.97
CA SER A 31 7.93 -8.12 15.04
C SER A 31 8.55 -8.03 13.65
N SER A 32 9.08 -6.85 13.34
CA SER A 32 9.91 -6.57 12.17
C SER A 32 11.15 -7.45 12.19
N ARG A 33 11.31 -8.26 11.14
CA ARG A 33 12.52 -9.04 10.84
C ARG A 33 13.57 -8.17 10.15
N GLU A 34 13.15 -7.06 9.55
CA GLU A 34 14.04 -6.05 8.96
C GLU A 34 14.49 -5.03 10.00
N THR A 35 15.80 -4.76 10.06
CA THR A 35 16.41 -3.83 11.02
C THR A 35 16.29 -2.36 10.62
N ASN A 36 16.15 -2.07 9.32
CA ASN A 36 16.20 -0.69 8.81
C ASN A 36 14.86 -0.17 8.27
N ASP A 37 14.10 -0.98 7.53
CA ASP A 37 12.88 -0.54 6.84
C ASP A 37 11.68 -1.45 7.15
N TYR A 38 10.77 -0.94 7.98
CA TYR A 38 9.54 -1.64 8.36
C TYR A 38 8.47 -1.59 7.26
N HIS A 39 8.61 -0.67 6.28
CA HIS A 39 7.66 -0.54 5.17
C HIS A 39 7.65 -1.75 4.24
N LYS A 40 8.67 -2.62 4.31
CA LYS A 40 8.64 -3.90 3.60
C LYS A 40 7.59 -4.85 4.15
N GLU A 41 7.35 -4.82 5.46
CA GLU A 41 6.45 -5.77 6.12
C GLU A 41 5.05 -5.20 6.33
N MET A 42 4.94 -3.92 6.72
CA MET A 42 3.70 -3.18 6.64
C MET A 42 3.57 -2.57 5.23
N ASN A 43 3.08 -3.38 4.31
CA ASN A 43 2.86 -3.06 2.90
C ASN A 43 1.37 -3.14 2.53
N HIS A 44 1.06 -2.91 1.24
CA HIS A 44 -0.31 -2.91 0.76
C HIS A 44 -1.00 -4.26 0.99
N GLU A 45 -0.31 -5.37 0.70
CA GLU A 45 -0.86 -6.71 0.82
C GLU A 45 -1.20 -7.03 2.28
N THR A 46 -0.30 -6.74 3.23
CA THR A 46 -0.53 -6.91 4.67
C THR A 46 -1.70 -6.05 5.15
N PHE A 47 -1.72 -4.77 4.80
CA PHE A 47 -2.79 -3.85 5.19
C PHE A 47 -4.14 -4.27 4.59
N HIS A 48 -4.19 -4.54 3.29
CA HIS A 48 -5.42 -4.91 2.58
C HIS A 48 -6.03 -6.21 3.12
N LYS A 49 -5.17 -7.19 3.45
CA LYS A 49 -5.61 -8.44 4.09
C LYS A 49 -6.25 -8.17 5.45
N TRP A 50 -5.56 -7.43 6.32
CA TRP A 50 -6.12 -7.04 7.62
C TRP A 50 -7.42 -6.24 7.48
N PHE A 51 -7.45 -5.29 6.56
CA PHE A 51 -8.60 -4.43 6.33
C PHE A 51 -9.81 -5.28 5.91
N SER A 52 -9.64 -6.17 4.94
CA SER A 52 -10.72 -6.98 4.38
C SER A 52 -11.15 -8.13 5.30
N GLU A 53 -10.19 -8.88 5.83
CA GLU A 53 -10.46 -10.11 6.58
C GLU A 53 -10.69 -9.88 8.08
N SER A 54 -10.15 -8.80 8.64
CA SER A 54 -10.29 -8.48 10.08
C SER A 54 -11.22 -7.28 10.30
N LEU A 55 -10.90 -6.10 9.75
CA LEU A 55 -11.71 -4.91 10.03
C LEU A 55 -13.12 -5.03 9.46
N MET A 56 -13.24 -5.21 8.14
CA MET A 56 -14.54 -5.25 7.46
C MET A 56 -15.42 -6.41 7.93
N SER A 57 -14.83 -7.55 8.31
CA SER A 57 -15.58 -8.71 8.82
C SER A 57 -16.11 -8.52 10.25
N ASN A 58 -15.53 -7.62 11.04
CA ASN A 58 -15.92 -7.38 12.43
C ASN A 58 -16.71 -6.07 12.64
N LEU A 59 -16.91 -5.25 11.59
CA LEU A 59 -17.81 -4.10 11.64
C LEU A 59 -19.27 -4.55 11.48
N THR A 60 -20.05 -4.47 12.56
CA THR A 60 -21.45 -4.94 12.60
C THR A 60 -22.49 -3.87 12.25
N LYS A 61 -22.06 -2.64 12.01
CA LYS A 61 -22.94 -1.51 11.69
C LYS A 61 -22.29 -0.61 10.63
N PRO A 62 -23.08 0.14 9.85
CA PRO A 62 -22.54 1.21 9.00
C PRO A 62 -21.62 2.12 9.82
N SER A 63 -20.41 2.32 9.32
CA SER A 63 -19.34 2.98 10.05
C SER A 63 -18.56 3.90 9.11
N ILE A 64 -18.06 5.02 9.64
CA ILE A 64 -17.09 5.87 8.97
C ILE A 64 -15.71 5.43 9.46
N ILE A 65 -14.83 5.09 8.52
CA ILE A 65 -13.45 4.71 8.81
C ILE A 65 -12.55 5.92 8.53
N THR A 66 -11.86 6.38 9.56
CA THR A 66 -10.85 7.44 9.46
C THR A 66 -9.48 6.82 9.69
N MET A 67 -8.55 7.08 8.78
CA MET A 67 -7.17 6.62 8.83
C MET A 67 -6.23 7.75 8.42
N ASP A 68 -4.97 7.69 8.83
CA ASP A 68 -3.93 8.57 8.32
C ASP A 68 -3.60 8.26 6.86
N ASN A 69 -2.85 9.17 6.21
CA ASN A 69 -2.43 8.97 4.83
C ASN A 69 -1.08 8.25 4.77
N ALA A 70 -1.13 6.92 4.72
CA ALA A 70 0.05 6.09 4.51
C ALA A 70 0.07 5.47 3.11
N ARG A 71 1.26 5.37 2.50
CA ARG A 71 1.43 4.89 1.11
C ARG A 71 0.86 3.48 0.85
N TYR A 72 0.80 2.64 1.88
CA TYR A 72 0.31 1.26 1.76
C TYR A 72 -1.22 1.14 1.92
N HIS A 73 -1.91 2.21 2.37
CA HIS A 73 -3.37 2.20 2.49
C HIS A 73 -4.08 2.14 1.14
N SER A 74 -3.40 2.52 0.07
CA SER A 74 -3.98 2.55 -1.28
C SER A 74 -2.98 2.04 -2.30
N LYS A 75 -3.49 1.39 -3.35
CA LYS A 75 -2.69 0.92 -4.48
C LYS A 75 -3.30 1.45 -5.76
N ILE A 76 -2.44 2.03 -6.60
CA ILE A 76 -2.80 2.40 -7.96
C ILE A 76 -2.81 1.10 -8.76
N LEU A 77 -3.99 0.65 -9.17
CA LEU A 77 -4.16 -0.60 -9.93
C LEU A 77 -3.69 -0.44 -11.37
N ASP A 78 -4.07 0.69 -11.97
CA ASP A 78 -3.66 1.06 -13.31
C ASP A 78 -2.78 2.31 -13.22
N LYS A 79 -1.46 2.10 -13.17
CA LYS A 79 -0.50 3.17 -12.98
C LYS A 79 0.02 3.62 -14.33
N THR A 80 -0.27 4.87 -14.68
CA THR A 80 0.31 5.50 -15.86
C THR A 80 1.84 5.43 -15.81
N PRO A 81 2.49 5.00 -16.91
CA PRO A 81 3.93 4.97 -17.02
C PRO A 81 4.55 6.34 -16.73
N THR A 82 5.79 6.35 -16.27
CA THR A 82 6.54 7.59 -16.00
C THR A 82 7.83 7.62 -16.81
N THR A 83 8.57 8.74 -16.73
CA THR A 83 9.93 8.84 -17.28
C THR A 83 10.89 7.79 -16.71
N GLY A 84 10.56 7.14 -15.58
CA GLY A 84 11.27 5.99 -15.02
C GLY A 84 10.91 4.64 -15.63
N SER A 85 9.73 4.48 -16.24
CA SER A 85 9.24 3.21 -16.82
C SER A 85 10.06 2.79 -18.04
N ARG A 86 10.13 1.48 -18.32
CA ARG A 86 10.81 1.00 -19.53
C ARG A 86 9.99 1.34 -20.78
N LYS A 87 10.62 1.50 -21.95
CA LYS A 87 9.89 1.76 -23.22
C LYS A 87 8.80 0.70 -23.45
N ALA A 88 9.13 -0.58 -23.22
CA ALA A 88 8.19 -1.68 -23.34
C ALA A 88 6.98 -1.54 -22.41
N GLU A 89 7.18 -1.17 -21.14
CA GLU A 89 6.09 -0.94 -20.18
C GLU A 89 5.19 0.23 -20.62
N ILE A 90 5.77 1.28 -21.18
CA ILE A 90 5.01 2.43 -21.71
C ILE A 90 4.16 2.01 -22.91
N SER A 91 4.77 1.35 -23.90
CA SER A 91 4.10 0.85 -25.10
C SER A 91 3.00 -0.18 -24.78
N GLU A 92 3.24 -1.08 -23.83
CA GLU A 92 2.25 -2.04 -23.36
C GLU A 92 1.05 -1.34 -22.71
N TRP A 93 1.30 -0.36 -21.83
CA TRP A 93 0.25 0.42 -21.20
C TRP A 93 -0.58 1.20 -22.23
N LEU A 94 0.07 1.87 -23.20
CA LEU A 94 -0.62 2.59 -24.29
C LEU A 94 -1.51 1.63 -25.10
N SER A 95 -1.00 0.44 -25.43
CA SER A 95 -1.76 -0.59 -26.15
C SER A 95 -2.99 -1.05 -25.36
N GLN A 96 -2.82 -1.32 -24.06
CA GLN A 96 -3.92 -1.74 -23.17
C GLN A 96 -5.02 -0.68 -23.06
N HIS A 97 -4.65 0.60 -23.21
CA HIS A 97 -5.57 1.74 -23.17
C HIS A 97 -6.09 2.18 -24.55
N GLY A 98 -5.70 1.47 -25.62
CA GLY A 98 -6.09 1.83 -26.99
C GLY A 98 -5.51 3.15 -27.48
N ILE A 99 -4.40 3.61 -26.90
CA ILE A 99 -3.73 4.85 -27.29
C ILE A 99 -2.74 4.53 -28.42
N PRO A 100 -2.90 5.15 -29.62
CA PRO A 100 -2.02 4.89 -30.75
C PRO A 100 -0.59 5.39 -30.48
N TYR A 101 0.40 4.61 -30.93
CA TYR A 101 1.81 5.02 -30.97
C TYR A 101 2.55 4.28 -32.09
N GLU A 102 3.62 4.85 -32.60
CA GLU A 102 4.48 4.21 -33.60
C GLU A 102 5.62 3.42 -32.94
N PRO A 103 5.97 2.21 -33.43
CA PRO A 103 6.98 1.35 -32.80
C PRO A 103 8.39 1.98 -32.69
N ASP A 104 8.73 2.88 -33.60
CA ASP A 104 10.01 3.57 -33.69
C ASP A 104 10.12 4.80 -32.78
N MET A 105 9.00 5.31 -32.25
CA MET A 105 8.98 6.42 -31.29
C MET A 105 9.94 6.18 -30.14
N LYS A 106 10.75 7.18 -29.81
CA LYS A 106 11.63 7.17 -28.65
C LYS A 106 10.79 7.20 -27.38
N LYS A 107 11.37 6.72 -26.29
CA LYS A 107 10.71 6.75 -24.97
C LYS A 107 10.18 8.13 -24.58
N ALA A 108 10.87 9.20 -24.97
CA ALA A 108 10.45 10.58 -24.69
C ALA A 108 9.25 11.04 -25.53
N GLU A 109 8.95 10.36 -26.64
CA GLU A 109 7.82 10.67 -27.52
C GLU A 109 6.57 9.87 -27.12
N LEU A 110 6.74 8.80 -26.33
CA LEU A 110 5.65 7.94 -25.83
C LEU A 110 5.03 8.40 -24.50
N LEU A 111 5.58 9.44 -23.88
CA LEU A 111 5.19 9.94 -22.55
C LEU A 111 4.57 11.33 -22.61
#